data_AF-A0A7I8I9F3-F1
#
_entry.id   AF-A0A7I8I9F3-F1
#
_cell.length_a   1.000
_cell.length_b   1.000
_cell.length_c   1.000
_cell.angle_alpha   90.00
_cell.angle_beta   90.00
_cell.angle_gamma   90.00
#
_symmetry.space_group_name_H-M   'P 1'
#
loop_
_entity.id
_entity.type
_entity.pdbx_description
1 polymer ?
#
loop_
_entity_poly.entity_id
_entity_poly.type
_entity_poly.pdbx_seq_one_letter_code
_entity_poly.pdbx_strand_id
1 'polypeptide(L)'
;MSVMGSPMVSPEDVLESLMNDGTVDSIRLKIINQLKANEELKNYTISMVERSKVLNTPGAEKQTKRELFDALRQELETSVLEKASRAVWELILDDKNLGKEISDTVERVYKKLSGCEQTVLPTPAAILLRLRGEGAKRSMRRRKRLWIPRERRDLRWRLAGQGERAKESCLWM
;
A
#
# COMPACT_ATOMS: atom_id res chain seq x y z
N MET A 1 -13.43 -3.01 -44.76
CA MET A 1 -12.53 -3.54 -43.71
C MET A 1 -12.29 -2.39 -42.74
N SER A 2 -13.09 -2.29 -41.68
CA SER A 2 -12.92 -1.22 -40.70
C SER A 2 -11.64 -1.48 -39.92
N VAL A 3 -10.68 -0.59 -40.08
CA VAL A 3 -9.51 -0.50 -39.20
C VAL A 3 -10.07 -0.25 -37.80
N MET A 4 -10.06 -1.29 -36.96
CA MET A 4 -10.27 -1.10 -35.53
C MET A 4 -9.06 -0.30 -35.04
N GLY A 5 -9.21 1.01 -34.94
CA GLY A 5 -8.23 1.85 -34.27
C GLY A 5 -8.08 1.29 -32.86
N SER A 6 -6.92 0.72 -32.56
CA SER A 6 -6.54 0.41 -31.19
C SER A 6 -6.76 1.68 -30.37
N PRO A 7 -7.54 1.64 -29.27
CA PRO A 7 -7.71 2.81 -28.44
C PRO A 7 -6.32 3.28 -28.04
N MET A 8 -5.96 4.52 -28.38
CA MET A 8 -4.72 5.12 -27.90
C MET A 8 -4.87 5.28 -26.40
N VAL A 9 -4.35 4.31 -25.66
CA VAL A 9 -4.32 4.35 -24.20
C VAL A 9 -3.34 5.43 -23.79
N SER A 10 -3.83 6.43 -23.08
CA SER A 10 -2.99 7.47 -22.50
C SER A 10 -2.39 7.01 -21.16
N PRO A 11 -1.26 7.59 -20.73
CA PRO A 11 -0.73 7.37 -19.38
C PRO A 11 -1.75 7.70 -18.27
N GLU A 12 -2.61 8.70 -18.50
CA GLU A 12 -3.66 9.12 -17.58
C GLU A 12 -4.71 8.01 -17.38
N ASP A 13 -5.10 7.32 -18.45
CA ASP A 13 -6.05 6.18 -18.38
C ASP A 13 -5.48 5.03 -17.53
N VAL A 14 -4.18 4.76 -17.67
CA VAL A 14 -3.48 3.73 -16.88
C VAL A 14 -3.45 4.13 -15.40
N LEU A 15 -3.12 5.40 -15.12
CA LEU A 15 -3.07 5.91 -13.76
C LEU A 15 -4.45 5.90 -13.09
N GLU A 16 -5.49 6.35 -13.80
CA GLU A 16 -6.86 6.33 -13.30
C GLU A 16 -7.31 4.89 -12.98
N SER A 17 -7.01 3.93 -13.85
CA SER A 17 -7.28 2.52 -13.57
C SER A 17 -6.58 2.03 -12.30
N LEU A 18 -5.28 2.34 -12.12
CA LEU A 18 -4.49 1.94 -10.94
C LEU A 18 -4.94 2.61 -9.64
N MET A 19 -5.51 3.82 -9.74
CA MET A 19 -6.08 4.52 -8.59
C MET A 19 -7.43 3.90 -8.19
N ASN A 20 -8.26 3.56 -9.17
CA ASN A 20 -9.61 3.03 -8.94
C ASN A 20 -9.61 1.60 -8.38
N ASP A 21 -8.60 0.79 -8.67
CA ASP A 21 -8.50 -0.59 -8.17
C ASP A 21 -7.71 -0.71 -6.85
N GLY A 22 -7.19 0.41 -6.32
CA GLY A 22 -6.42 0.45 -5.07
C GLY A 22 -4.98 -0.02 -5.19
N THR A 23 -4.48 -0.26 -6.40
CA THR A 23 -3.09 -0.68 -6.64
C THR A 23 -2.09 0.38 -6.21
N VAL A 24 -2.37 1.66 -6.46
CA VAL A 24 -1.51 2.78 -6.00
C VAL A 24 -1.36 2.76 -4.48
N ASP A 25 -2.44 2.50 -3.74
CA ASP A 25 -2.41 2.41 -2.28
C ASP A 25 -1.62 1.21 -1.79
N SER A 26 -1.76 0.06 -2.46
CA SER A 26 -1.00 -1.15 -2.17
C SER A 26 0.50 -0.92 -2.37
N ILE A 27 0.89 -0.30 -3.48
CA ILE A 27 2.29 0.07 -3.78
C ILE A 27 2.81 1.04 -2.72
N ARG A 28 2.05 2.09 -2.39
CA ARG A 28 2.41 3.05 -1.34
C ARG A 28 2.67 2.35 0.00
N LEU A 29 1.81 1.42 0.39
CA LEU A 29 1.97 0.65 1.63
C LEU A 29 3.23 -0.23 1.59
N LYS A 30 3.53 -0.87 0.46
CA LYS A 30 4.76 -1.65 0.29
C LYS A 30 6.02 -0.80 0.44
N ILE A 31 6.06 0.37 -0.20
CA ILE A 31 7.17 1.33 -0.06
C ILE A 31 7.36 1.73 1.41
N ILE A 32 6.28 2.12 2.09
CA ILE A 32 6.33 2.50 3.51
C ILE A 32 6.87 1.35 4.37
N ASN A 33 6.41 0.14 4.14
CA ASN A 33 6.85 -1.03 4.92
C ASN A 33 8.33 -1.35 4.69
N GLN A 34 8.82 -1.24 3.45
CA GLN A 34 10.24 -1.45 3.15
C GLN A 34 11.12 -0.34 3.74
N LEU A 35 10.70 0.93 3.69
CA LEU A 35 11.40 2.01 4.38
C LEU A 35 11.44 1.81 5.90
N LYS A 36 10.32 1.41 6.51
CA LYS A 36 10.25 1.11 7.95
C LYS A 36 11.14 -0.06 8.35
N ALA A 37 11.40 -0.99 7.43
CA ALA A 37 12.31 -2.12 7.63
C ALA A 37 13.77 -1.80 7.25
N ASN A 38 14.05 -0.62 6.70
CA ASN A 38 15.39 -0.25 6.28
C ASN A 38 16.27 0.09 7.50
N GLU A 39 17.12 -0.85 7.88
CA GLU A 39 18.05 -0.68 8.99
C GLU A 39 19.10 0.39 8.73
N GLU A 40 19.50 0.64 7.49
CA GLU A 40 20.46 1.71 7.17
C GLU A 40 19.87 3.09 7.48
N LEU A 41 18.61 3.32 7.14
CA LEU A 41 17.91 4.58 7.43
C LEU A 41 17.71 4.75 8.95
N LYS A 42 17.41 3.67 9.68
CA LYS A 42 17.31 3.68 11.15
C LYS A 42 18.65 4.01 11.78
N ASN A 43 19.71 3.31 11.40
CA ASN A 43 21.07 3.52 11.92
C ASN A 43 21.57 4.93 11.61
N TYR A 44 21.28 5.44 10.41
CA TYR A 44 21.57 6.82 10.07
C TYR A 44 20.87 7.79 11.03
N THR A 45 19.56 7.63 11.25
CA THR A 45 18.77 8.48 12.14
C THR A 45 19.30 8.41 13.58
N ILE A 46 19.61 7.23 14.09
CA ILE A 46 20.23 7.04 15.42
C ILE A 46 21.54 7.80 15.50
N SER A 47 22.43 7.63 14.51
CA SER A 47 23.74 8.32 14.49
C SER A 47 23.62 9.85 14.41
N MET A 48 22.56 10.36 13.77
CA MET A 48 22.27 11.79 13.71
C MET A 48 21.81 12.32 15.07
N VAL A 49 20.97 11.55 15.77
CA VAL A 49 20.53 11.88 17.14
C VAL A 49 21.71 11.86 18.11
N GLU A 50 22.58 10.84 18.05
CA GLU A 50 23.77 10.75 18.90
C GLU A 50 24.72 11.95 18.71
N ARG A 51 24.84 12.45 17.48
CA ARG A 51 25.68 13.60 17.13
C ARG A 51 24.95 14.95 17.21
N SER A 52 23.69 14.97 17.64
CA SER A 52 22.87 16.18 17.70
C SER A 52 23.51 17.24 18.59
N LYS A 53 23.55 18.48 18.11
CA LYS A 53 23.98 19.62 18.93
C LYS A 53 22.98 19.90 20.04
N VAL A 54 21.68 19.76 19.76
CA VAL A 54 20.62 19.97 20.76
C VAL A 54 20.84 19.09 21.99
N LEU A 55 21.15 17.80 21.79
CA LEU A 55 21.39 16.88 22.91
C LEU A 55 22.78 17.05 23.56
N ASN A 56 23.79 17.44 22.79
CA ASN A 56 25.16 17.59 23.30
C ASN A 56 25.48 19.00 23.83
N THR A 57 24.52 19.92 23.86
CA THR A 57 24.71 21.28 24.39
C THR A 57 24.53 21.29 25.91
N PRO A 58 25.44 21.92 26.68
CA PRO A 58 25.26 22.07 28.12
C PRO A 58 23.99 22.86 28.44
N GLY A 59 23.13 22.32 29.32
CA GLY A 59 21.82 22.89 29.63
C GLY A 59 20.65 22.15 28.97
N ALA A 60 20.90 21.21 28.06
CA ALA A 60 19.88 20.31 27.52
C ALA A 60 19.12 19.55 28.63
N GLU A 61 19.81 19.22 29.74
CA GLU A 61 19.22 18.56 30.91
C GLU A 61 18.17 19.40 31.65
N LYS A 62 18.12 20.72 31.40
CA LYS A 62 17.18 21.65 32.02
C LYS A 62 15.96 21.94 31.15
N GLN A 63 16.00 21.53 29.89
CA GLN A 63 14.88 21.71 28.96
C GLN A 63 13.78 20.69 29.23
N THR A 64 12.55 21.06 28.93
CA THR A 64 11.44 20.10 28.96
C THR A 64 11.57 19.10 27.83
N LYS A 65 10.98 17.92 28.01
CA LYS A 65 10.96 16.88 26.99
C LYS A 65 10.43 17.39 25.64
N ARG A 66 9.40 18.24 25.68
CA ARG A 66 8.81 18.84 24.48
C ARG A 66 9.80 19.76 23.76
N GLU A 67 10.48 20.64 24.49
CA GLU A 67 11.46 21.57 23.90
C GLU A 67 12.63 20.82 23.28
N LEU A 68 13.12 19.77 23.94
CA LEU A 68 14.18 18.91 23.40
C LEU A 68 13.75 18.25 22.09
N PHE A 69 12.54 17.69 22.03
CA PHE A 69 12.07 17.04 20.81
C PHE A 69 11.77 18.01 19.68
N ASP A 70 11.17 19.17 19.98
CA ASP A 70 10.92 20.20 18.99
C ASP A 70 12.24 20.73 18.42
N ALA A 71 13.24 20.99 19.27
CA ALA A 71 14.57 21.42 18.85
C ALA A 71 15.33 20.35 18.07
N LEU A 72 15.30 19.09 18.53
CA LEU A 72 15.91 17.95 17.85
C LEU A 72 15.29 17.72 16.47
N ARG A 73 13.95 17.85 16.37
CA ARG A 73 13.23 17.79 15.11
C ARG A 73 13.69 18.89 14.17
N GLN A 74 13.72 20.15 14.64
CA GLN A 74 14.21 21.27 13.82
C GLN A 74 15.64 21.06 13.30
N GLU A 75 16.51 20.45 14.10
CA GLU A 75 17.89 20.16 13.69
C GLU A 75 17.97 19.03 12.64
N LEU A 76 17.24 17.93 12.86
CA LEU A 76 17.46 16.69 12.13
C LEU A 76 16.49 16.45 10.97
N GLU A 77 15.28 17.02 11.01
CA GLU A 77 14.16 16.70 10.11
C GLU A 77 14.57 16.75 8.64
N THR A 78 15.18 17.86 8.20
CA THR A 78 15.59 18.02 6.80
C THR A 78 16.53 16.90 6.35
N SER A 79 17.60 16.63 7.11
CA SER A 79 18.61 15.63 6.74
C SER A 79 18.05 14.19 6.69
N VAL A 80 17.20 13.84 7.66
CA VAL A 80 16.56 12.53 7.73
C VAL A 80 15.54 12.36 6.61
N LEU A 81 14.73 13.38 6.36
CA LEU A 81 13.74 13.37 5.28
C LEU A 81 14.39 13.34 3.90
N GLU A 82 15.50 14.04 3.69
CA GLU A 82 16.26 13.96 2.44
C GLU A 82 16.80 12.55 2.20
N LYS A 83 17.42 11.92 3.21
CA LYS A 83 17.91 10.54 3.07
C LYS A 83 16.77 9.54 2.84
N ALA A 84 15.65 9.69 3.54
CA ALA A 84 14.46 8.87 3.33
C ALA A 84 13.88 9.06 1.92
N SER A 85 13.79 10.29 1.44
CA SER A 85 13.28 10.62 0.10
C SER A 85 14.15 9.99 -1.00
N ARG A 86 15.47 10.02 -0.82
CA ARG A 86 16.40 9.35 -1.73
C ARG A 86 16.19 7.84 -1.74
N ALA A 87 16.09 7.23 -0.56
CA ALA A 87 15.84 5.79 -0.44
C ALA A 87 14.51 5.36 -1.09
N VAL A 88 13.47 6.21 -1.02
CA VAL A 88 12.20 5.96 -1.75
C VAL A 88 12.42 5.96 -3.25
N TRP A 89 13.09 6.97 -3.79
CA TRP A 89 13.34 7.05 -5.23
C TRP A 89 14.20 5.90 -5.73
N GLU A 90 15.24 5.53 -4.99
CA GLU A 90 16.06 4.35 -5.29
C GLU A 90 15.22 3.08 -5.31
N LEU A 91 14.25 2.95 -4.41
CA LEU A 91 13.36 1.78 -4.36
C LEU A 91 12.35 1.74 -5.52
N ILE A 92 11.80 2.90 -5.91
CA ILE A 92 10.85 3.01 -7.02
C ILE A 92 11.54 2.79 -8.37
N LEU A 93 12.79 3.26 -8.51
CA LEU A 93 13.57 3.17 -9.74
C LEU A 93 14.40 1.88 -9.85
N ASP A 94 14.36 1.00 -8.85
CA ASP A 94 15.10 -0.26 -8.88
C ASP A 94 14.46 -1.29 -9.83
N ASP A 95 15.20 -1.71 -10.85
CA ASP A 95 14.76 -2.70 -11.85
C ASP A 95 14.74 -4.15 -11.33
N LYS A 96 15.09 -4.38 -10.07
CA LYS A 96 15.26 -5.75 -9.52
C LYS A 96 14.17 -6.15 -8.53
N ASN A 97 13.70 -5.21 -7.70
CA ASN A 97 12.76 -5.51 -6.62
C ASN A 97 11.42 -4.80 -6.84
N LEU A 98 11.09 -3.85 -5.96
CA LEU A 98 9.79 -3.18 -5.94
C LEU A 98 9.58 -2.32 -7.19
N GLY A 99 10.60 -1.64 -7.70
CA GLY A 99 10.50 -0.85 -8.94
C GLY A 99 10.16 -1.71 -10.16
N LYS A 100 10.69 -2.95 -10.24
CA LYS A 100 10.25 -3.93 -11.23
C LYS A 100 8.78 -4.32 -11.05
N GLU A 101 8.35 -4.59 -9.82
CA GLU A 101 6.95 -4.91 -9.54
C GLU A 101 6.00 -3.79 -9.97
N ILE A 102 6.39 -2.53 -9.73
CA ILE A 102 5.66 -1.34 -10.17
C ILE A 102 5.59 -1.31 -11.69
N SER A 103 6.73 -1.47 -12.37
CA SER A 103 6.82 -1.48 -13.84
C SER A 103 5.95 -2.58 -14.46
N ASP A 104 6.06 -3.81 -13.97
CA ASP A 104 5.28 -4.97 -14.44
C ASP A 104 3.77 -4.75 -14.22
N THR A 105 3.40 -4.05 -13.14
CA THR A 105 2.01 -3.74 -12.83
C THR A 105 1.44 -2.68 -13.77
N VAL A 106 2.19 -1.60 -14.00
CA VAL A 106 1.82 -0.55 -14.97
C VAL A 106 1.71 -1.14 -16.37
N GLU A 107 2.69 -1.95 -16.80
CA GLU A 107 2.67 -2.59 -18.11
C GLU A 107 1.47 -3.54 -18.28
N ARG A 108 1.11 -4.29 -17.22
CA ARG A 108 -0.06 -5.16 -17.22
C ARG A 108 -1.36 -4.38 -17.42
N VAL A 109 -1.53 -3.27 -16.69
CA VAL A 109 -2.73 -2.41 -16.84
C VAL A 109 -2.77 -1.79 -18.23
N TYR A 110 -1.62 -1.29 -18.72
CA TYR A 110 -1.52 -0.78 -20.08
C TYR A 110 -1.89 -1.83 -21.14
N LYS A 111 -1.39 -3.07 -21.04
CA LYS A 111 -1.75 -4.17 -21.95
C LYS A 111 -3.24 -4.51 -21.91
N LYS A 112 -3.84 -4.48 -20.72
CA LYS A 112 -5.26 -4.70 -20.53
C LYS A 112 -6.11 -3.62 -21.20
N LEU A 113 -5.75 -2.35 -21.02
CA LEU A 113 -6.46 -1.20 -21.61
C LEU A 113 -6.27 -1.11 -23.12
N SER A 114 -5.10 -1.50 -23.63
CA SER A 114 -4.80 -1.46 -25.07
C SER A 114 -5.45 -2.61 -25.86
N GLY A 115 -6.18 -3.51 -25.19
CA GLY A 115 -6.81 -4.67 -25.82
C GLY A 115 -5.82 -5.78 -26.19
N CYS A 116 -4.58 -5.72 -25.69
CA CYS A 116 -3.58 -6.79 -25.81
C CYS A 116 -3.78 -7.92 -24.80
N GLU A 117 -4.84 -7.88 -23.99
CA GLU A 117 -5.28 -9.04 -23.22
C GLU A 117 -6.02 -9.98 -24.17
N GLN A 118 -5.27 -10.92 -24.77
CA GLN A 118 -5.87 -12.12 -25.35
C GLN A 118 -6.75 -12.75 -24.28
N THR A 119 -8.05 -12.53 -24.40
CA THR A 119 -9.05 -13.42 -23.84
C THR A 119 -8.66 -14.80 -24.33
N VAL A 120 -8.09 -15.63 -23.45
CA VAL A 120 -8.00 -17.07 -23.69
C VAL A 120 -9.45 -17.51 -23.79
N LEU A 121 -9.97 -17.53 -25.03
CA LEU A 121 -11.28 -18.06 -25.32
C LEU A 121 -11.32 -19.46 -24.72
N PRO A 122 -12.34 -19.81 -23.92
CA PRO A 122 -12.47 -21.19 -23.48
C PRO A 122 -12.54 -22.05 -24.74
N THR A 123 -11.58 -22.96 -24.86
CA THR A 123 -11.48 -23.93 -25.96
C THR A 123 -12.87 -24.56 -26.17
N PRO A 124 -13.32 -24.83 -27.40
CA PRO A 124 -14.65 -25.40 -27.66
C PRO A 124 -15.01 -26.64 -26.81
N ALA A 125 -13.99 -27.35 -26.31
CA ALA A 125 -14.12 -28.45 -25.35
C ALA A 125 -14.81 -28.07 -24.02
N ALA A 126 -14.61 -26.87 -23.49
CA ALA A 126 -15.22 -26.43 -22.23
C ALA A 126 -16.73 -26.11 -22.37
N ILE A 127 -17.16 -25.70 -23.58
CA ILE A 127 -18.58 -25.45 -23.88
C ILE A 127 -19.34 -26.78 -24.02
N LEU A 128 -18.72 -27.80 -24.62
CA LEU A 128 -19.32 -29.13 -24.79
C LEU A 128 -19.55 -29.87 -23.46
N LEU A 129 -18.68 -29.69 -22.47
CA LEU A 129 -18.87 -30.27 -21.13
C LEU A 129 -20.07 -29.67 -20.38
N ARG A 130 -20.48 -28.43 -20.70
CA ARG A 130 -21.59 -27.73 -20.03
C ARG A 130 -22.96 -28.15 -20.55
N LEU A 131 -23.04 -28.70 -21.77
CA LEU A 131 -24.29 -29.19 -22.37
C LEU A 131 -24.56 -30.67 -22.06
N ARG A 132 -23.61 -31.39 -21.47
CA ARG A 132 -23.72 -32.82 -21.15
C ARG A 132 -23.95 -33.06 -19.65
N GLY A 133 -24.88 -32.33 -19.06
CA GLY A 133 -25.06 -32.32 -17.60
C GLY A 133 -26.45 -31.95 -17.11
N GLU A 134 -27.53 -32.36 -17.78
CA GLU A 134 -28.86 -32.33 -17.19
C GLU A 134 -29.40 -33.76 -17.00
N GLY A 135 -29.53 -34.17 -15.74
CA GLY A 135 -30.25 -35.38 -15.39
C GLY A 135 -30.03 -35.89 -13.97
N ALA A 136 -30.64 -35.27 -12.95
CA ALA A 136 -31.22 -35.97 -11.77
C ALA A 136 -31.89 -35.03 -10.74
N LYS A 137 -33.21 -34.95 -10.86
CA LYS A 137 -34.28 -34.84 -9.84
C LYS A 137 -33.97 -34.41 -8.38
N ARG A 138 -34.63 -33.30 -8.01
CA ARG A 138 -35.30 -32.89 -6.74
C ARG A 138 -35.16 -33.80 -5.50
N SER A 139 -34.77 -33.21 -4.36
CA SER A 139 -35.51 -33.39 -3.11
C SER A 139 -35.27 -32.27 -2.10
N MET A 140 -36.39 -31.77 -1.57
CA MET A 140 -36.55 -30.64 -0.65
C MET A 140 -36.45 -31.12 0.80
N ARG A 141 -35.63 -30.47 1.64
CA ARG A 141 -35.82 -30.47 3.10
C ARG A 141 -35.68 -29.06 3.68
N ARG A 142 -36.81 -28.58 4.21
CA ARG A 142 -37.00 -27.35 4.98
C ARG A 142 -36.36 -27.46 6.38
N ARG A 143 -35.69 -26.40 6.83
CA ARG A 143 -35.90 -25.65 8.11
C ARG A 143 -34.71 -24.67 8.26
N LYS A 144 -34.83 -23.34 8.41
CA LYS A 144 -35.66 -22.38 9.17
C LYS A 144 -34.77 -21.69 10.23
N ARG A 145 -34.81 -20.35 10.24
CA ARG A 145 -34.18 -19.35 11.15
C ARG A 145 -32.74 -18.98 10.78
N LEU A 146 -32.29 -17.72 10.81
CA LEU A 146 -32.81 -16.48 11.39
C LEU A 146 -32.18 -15.30 10.64
N TRP A 147 -32.95 -14.23 10.40
CA TRP A 147 -32.45 -12.91 9.99
C TRP A 147 -31.36 -12.41 10.93
N ILE A 148 -30.24 -11.85 10.40
CA ILE A 148 -29.63 -10.57 10.85
C ILE A 148 -28.79 -9.97 9.70
N PRO A 149 -29.13 -8.77 9.17
CA PRO A 149 -28.24 -7.95 8.33
C PRO A 149 -27.01 -7.49 9.14
N ARG A 150 -25.79 -7.72 8.63
CA ARG A 150 -24.55 -7.38 9.33
C ARG A 150 -23.79 -6.23 8.65
N GLU A 151 -24.46 -5.08 8.58
CA GLU A 151 -23.80 -3.81 8.88
C GLU A 151 -23.33 -3.85 10.35
N ARG A 152 -22.07 -4.22 10.56
CA ARG A 152 -21.26 -3.97 11.77
C ARG A 152 -19.89 -4.59 11.57
N ARG A 153 -19.09 -3.98 10.70
CA ARG A 153 -17.62 -4.07 10.80
C ARG A 153 -16.91 -2.70 10.89
N ASP A 154 -17.67 -1.60 10.96
CA ASP A 154 -17.12 -0.24 11.05
C ASP A 154 -17.23 0.46 12.42
N LEU A 155 -17.61 -0.27 13.48
CA LEU A 155 -17.64 0.31 14.84
C LEU A 155 -16.64 -0.33 15.82
N ARG A 156 -15.85 -1.32 15.38
CA ARG A 156 -14.76 -1.87 16.22
C ARG A 156 -13.50 -1.01 16.21
N TRP A 157 -13.34 -0.12 15.23
CA TRP A 157 -12.20 0.82 15.17
C TRP A 157 -12.44 2.17 15.86
N ARG A 158 -13.67 2.46 16.33
CA ARG A 158 -13.97 3.73 17.03
C ARG A 158 -13.97 3.63 18.57
N LEU A 159 -13.88 2.42 19.13
CA LEU A 159 -13.80 2.21 20.59
C LEU A 159 -12.56 1.42 21.07
N ALA A 160 -11.73 0.91 20.16
CA ALA A 160 -10.38 0.44 20.50
C ALA A 160 -9.32 1.56 20.53
N GLY A 161 -9.67 2.79 20.14
CA GLY A 161 -8.76 3.96 20.06
C GLY A 161 -8.79 4.92 21.27
N GLN A 162 -9.37 4.52 22.40
CA GLN A 162 -9.38 5.33 23.63
C GLN A 162 -8.68 4.67 24.84
N GLY A 163 -8.09 3.47 24.68
CA GLY A 163 -7.34 2.78 25.74
C GLY A 163 -5.81 2.76 25.58
N GLU A 164 -5.27 3.04 24.39
CA GLU A 164 -3.83 3.02 24.11
C GLU A 164 -3.20 4.41 23.98
N ARG A 165 -3.94 5.45 24.36
CA ARG A 165 -3.46 6.84 24.38
C ARG A 165 -2.52 7.18 25.55
N ALA A 166 -2.05 6.17 26.28
CA ALA A 166 -1.08 6.35 27.38
C ALA A 166 0.24 5.58 27.18
N LYS A 167 0.43 4.86 26.07
CA LYS A 167 1.70 4.16 25.80
C LYS A 167 2.37 4.54 24.48
N GLU A 168 1.65 5.15 23.53
CA GLU A 168 2.27 5.74 22.33
C GLU A 168 2.60 7.23 22.47
N SER A 169 2.30 7.86 23.61
CA SER A 169 2.82 9.19 23.94
C SER A 169 4.31 9.18 24.35
N CYS A 170 5.00 8.03 24.25
CA CYS A 170 6.45 7.93 24.48
C CYS A 170 7.25 7.56 23.23
N LEU A 171 6.62 7.29 22.07
CA LEU A 171 7.35 6.91 20.85
C LEU A 171 7.44 8.01 19.77
N TRP A 172 6.73 9.13 19.99
CA TRP A 172 7.06 10.45 19.44
C TRP A 172 7.27 11.46 20.59
N MET A 173 7.72 10.85 21.70
CA MET A 173 8.08 11.36 23.01
C MET A 173 9.50 11.83 23.09
#